data_AF-A0A0J8B9B6-F1
#
_entry.id   AF-A0A0J8B9B6-F1
#
_cell.length_a   1.000
_cell.length_b   1.000
_cell.length_c   1.000
_cell.angle_alpha   90.00
_cell.angle_beta   90.00
_cell.angle_gamma   90.00
#
_symmetry.space_group_name_H-M   'P 1'
#
loop_
_entity.id
_entity.type
_entity.pdbx_description
1 polymer ?
#
loop_
_entity_poly.entity_id
_entity_poly.type
_entity_poly.pdbx_seq_one_letter_code
_entity_poly.pdbx_strand_id
1 'polypeptide(L)'
;MLATAVTATWRYSFEYAHNIPSESMYFSERYSDVRKVLVDTFFGPPDKGVYSPSVQSTLYQMAKAVLNRFHVISSISLNMPNLHFLPVNLSSLQNPNLVKFADDVFLPIDEPHGSIEASLSRPHSRM
;
A
#
# COMPACT_ATOMS: atom_id res chain seq x y z
N MET A 1 -12.27 8.74 -3.00
CA MET A 1 -11.74 7.96 -1.85
C MET A 1 -10.75 6.93 -2.38
N LEU A 2 -9.73 6.58 -1.60
CA LEU A 2 -8.80 5.47 -1.89
C LEU A 2 -8.90 4.45 -0.77
N ALA A 3 -9.11 3.18 -1.12
CA ALA A 3 -9.07 2.06 -0.19
C ALA A 3 -8.33 0.88 -0.85
N THR A 4 -7.59 0.10 -0.07
CA THR A 4 -6.79 -1.01 -0.60
C THR A 4 -6.54 -2.08 0.45
N ALA A 5 -6.30 -3.32 0.01
CA ALA A 5 -5.84 -4.43 0.83
C ALA A 5 -4.38 -4.75 0.47
N VAL A 6 -3.43 -4.15 1.19
CA VAL A 6 -2.01 -4.27 0.85
C VAL A 6 -1.49 -5.67 1.14
N THR A 7 -0.97 -6.34 0.11
CA THR A 7 -0.14 -7.53 0.26
C THR A 7 1.31 -7.15 -0.01
N ALA A 8 2.20 -7.48 0.92
CA ALA A 8 3.63 -7.18 0.83
C ALA A 8 4.48 -8.42 1.11
N THR A 9 5.42 -8.71 0.23
CA THR A 9 6.44 -9.74 0.43
C THR A 9 7.82 -9.15 0.17
N TRP A 10 8.83 -9.55 0.92
CA TRP A 10 10.18 -9.05 0.76
C TRP A 10 11.21 -10.13 1.00
N ARG A 11 12.40 -9.93 0.43
CA ARG A 11 13.53 -10.85 0.54
C ARG A 11 14.68 -10.18 1.28
N TYR A 12 15.21 -10.87 2.29
CA TYR A 12 16.46 -10.49 2.94
C TYR A 12 17.66 -10.95 2.10
N SER A 13 18.75 -10.19 2.17
CA SER A 13 20.04 -10.56 1.59
C SER A 13 21.07 -10.65 2.70
N PHE A 14 21.35 -11.89 3.12
CA PHE A 14 22.48 -12.23 3.96
C PHE A 14 23.50 -12.97 3.10
N GLU A 15 24.76 -12.53 3.14
CA GLU A 15 25.83 -13.13 2.32
C GLU A 15 26.22 -14.52 2.84
N TYR A 16 26.27 -14.66 4.17
CA TYR A 16 26.59 -15.90 4.85
C TYR A 16 25.60 -16.22 5.96
N ALA A 17 25.49 -17.51 6.32
CA ALA A 17 24.58 -17.97 7.37
C ALA A 17 24.85 -17.30 8.72
N HIS A 18 26.11 -16.98 9.04
CA HIS A 18 26.47 -16.29 10.29
C HIS A 18 26.04 -14.81 10.33
N ASN A 19 25.65 -14.22 9.19
CA ASN A 19 25.07 -12.86 9.17
C ASN A 19 23.58 -12.86 9.47
N ILE A 20 22.94 -14.03 9.50
CA ILE A 20 21.53 -14.15 9.89
C ILE A 20 21.44 -13.88 11.39
N PRO A 21 20.65 -12.88 11.81
CA PRO A 21 20.47 -12.55 13.22
C PRO A 21 19.97 -13.75 14.02
N SER A 22 20.59 -14.00 15.16
CA SER A 22 20.26 -15.12 16.05
C SER A 22 19.26 -14.71 17.13
N GLU A 23 18.98 -13.41 17.27
CA GLU A 23 17.98 -12.89 18.19
C GLU A 23 16.58 -13.36 17.78
N SER A 24 15.92 -14.07 18.70
CA SER A 24 14.60 -14.69 18.44
C SER A 24 13.52 -13.72 17.95
N MET A 25 13.61 -12.42 18.30
CA MET A 25 12.62 -11.40 17.94
C MET A 25 12.97 -10.60 16.68
N TYR A 26 14.17 -10.76 16.12
CA TYR A 26 14.66 -9.90 15.05
C TYR A 26 13.68 -9.78 13.87
N PHE A 27 13.16 -10.91 13.38
CA PHE A 27 12.26 -10.91 12.22
C PHE A 27 10.86 -10.38 12.56
N SER A 28 10.37 -10.60 13.79
CA SER A 28 9.09 -10.08 14.26
C SER A 28 9.12 -8.56 14.46
N GLU A 29 10.21 -8.05 15.01
CA GLU A 29 10.46 -6.61 15.10
C GLU A 29 10.58 -6.00 13.70
N ARG A 30 11.34 -6.66 12.81
CA ARG A 30 11.49 -6.18 11.42
C ARG A 30 10.18 -6.17 10.65
N TYR A 31 9.32 -7.17 10.86
CA TYR A 31 7.98 -7.18 10.29
C TYR A 31 7.16 -5.96 10.75
N SER A 32 7.16 -5.68 12.05
CA SER A 32 6.46 -4.53 12.62
C SER A 32 6.99 -3.20 12.07
N ASP A 33 8.31 -3.08 11.96
CA ASP A 33 8.97 -1.91 11.40
C ASP A 33 8.64 -1.69 9.92
N VAL A 34 8.69 -2.75 9.09
CA VAL A 34 8.31 -2.68 7.67
C VAL A 34 6.85 -2.27 7.53
N ARG A 35 5.95 -2.91 8.30
CA ARG A 35 4.53 -2.55 8.32
C ARG A 35 4.34 -1.09 8.69
N LYS A 36 5.06 -0.58 9.69
CA LYS A 36 5.01 0.82 10.09
C LYS A 36 5.44 1.75 8.95
N VAL A 37 6.54 1.46 8.25
CA VAL A 37 6.97 2.26 7.09
C VAL A 37 5.91 2.30 6.00
N LEU A 38 5.32 1.15 5.68
CA LEU A 38 4.28 1.06 4.65
C LEU A 38 3.05 1.92 5.03
N VAL A 39 2.58 1.81 6.28
CA VAL A 39 1.44 2.58 6.81
C VAL A 39 1.75 4.08 6.85
N ASP A 40 2.89 4.46 7.43
CA ASP A 40 3.29 5.86 7.55
C ASP A 40 3.46 6.52 6.16
N THR A 41 3.96 5.77 5.17
CA THR A 41 4.12 6.26 3.79
C THR A 41 2.77 6.39 3.07
N PHE A 42 1.85 5.45 3.29
CA PHE A 42 0.52 5.47 2.69
C PHE A 42 -0.34 6.64 3.21
N PHE A 43 -0.36 6.85 4.53
CA PHE A 43 -1.19 7.90 5.15
C PHE A 43 -0.51 9.27 5.17
N GLY A 44 0.81 9.33 5.27
CA GLY A 44 1.54 10.57 5.51
C GLY A 44 1.32 11.12 6.93
N PRO A 45 1.66 12.41 7.16
CA PRO A 45 1.49 13.04 8.47
C PRO A 45 0.02 13.03 8.94
N PRO A 46 -0.29 12.61 10.18
CA PRO A 46 -1.67 12.42 10.63
C PRO A 46 -2.56 13.68 10.59
N ASP A 47 -1.96 14.86 10.66
CA ASP A 47 -2.63 16.16 10.70
C ASP A 47 -3.10 16.66 9.32
N LYS A 48 -2.44 16.22 8.24
CA LYS A 48 -2.64 16.76 6.88
C LYS A 48 -2.69 15.72 5.77
N GLY A 49 -2.29 14.49 6.09
CA GLY A 49 -2.11 13.41 5.13
C GLY A 49 -1.03 13.71 4.08
N VAL A 50 -1.06 12.96 2.99
CA VAL A 50 -0.23 13.19 1.80
C VAL A 50 -1.06 12.98 0.56
N TYR A 51 -0.96 13.91 -0.39
CA TYR A 51 -1.60 13.73 -1.70
C TYR A 51 -0.88 12.65 -2.50
N SER A 52 -1.66 11.74 -3.08
CA SER A 52 -1.17 10.69 -3.99
C SER A 52 -1.79 10.89 -5.38
N PRO A 53 -0.99 11.08 -6.44
CA PRO A 53 -1.52 11.22 -7.80
C PRO A 53 -2.01 9.89 -8.40
N SER A 54 -1.54 8.75 -7.89
CA SER A 54 -1.96 7.42 -8.35
C SER A 54 -1.56 6.31 -7.37
N VAL A 55 -2.25 5.16 -7.42
CA VAL A 55 -1.89 3.98 -6.63
C VAL A 55 -0.47 3.49 -6.99
N GLN A 56 -0.09 3.57 -8.27
CA GLN A 56 1.26 3.24 -8.74
C GLN A 56 2.33 4.13 -8.06
N SER A 57 2.06 5.43 -7.92
CA SER A 57 2.95 6.37 -7.26
C SER A 57 3.11 6.01 -5.79
N THR A 58 1.99 5.79 -5.07
CA THR A 58 2.02 5.39 -3.66
C THR A 58 2.75 4.06 -3.45
N LEU A 59 2.46 3.04 -4.28
CA LEU A 59 3.12 1.73 -4.25
C LEU A 59 4.64 1.90 -4.40
N TYR A 60 5.08 2.66 -5.40
CA TYR A 60 6.50 2.93 -5.63
C TYR A 60 7.16 3.61 -4.43
N GLN A 61 6.52 4.64 -3.86
CA GLN A 61 7.07 5.35 -2.69
C GLN A 61 7.15 4.44 -1.46
N MET A 62 6.13 3.62 -1.21
CA MET A 62 6.10 2.63 -0.13
C MET A 62 7.25 1.62 -0.26
N ALA A 63 7.40 1.00 -1.44
CA ALA A 63 8.47 0.06 -1.71
C ALA A 63 9.86 0.71 -1.58
N LYS A 64 10.02 1.92 -2.12
CA LYS A 64 11.26 2.70 -2.01
C LYS A 64 11.59 3.07 -0.56
N ALA A 65 10.60 3.46 0.24
CA ALA A 65 10.80 3.81 1.65
C ALA A 65 11.29 2.60 2.47
N VAL A 66 10.71 1.42 2.24
CA VAL A 66 11.17 0.17 2.87
C VAL A 66 12.62 -0.13 2.49
N LEU A 67 12.94 -0.12 1.19
CA LEU A 67 14.32 -0.36 0.74
C LEU A 67 15.27 0.70 1.29
N ASN A 68 14.91 1.98 1.34
CA ASN A 68 15.80 3.00 1.90
C ASN A 68 16.07 2.80 3.40
N ARG A 69 15.07 2.35 4.17
CA ARG A 69 15.22 2.18 5.62
C ARG A 69 15.90 0.87 6.02
N PHE A 70 15.72 -0.21 5.26
CA PHE A 70 16.20 -1.54 5.61
C PHE A 70 17.22 -2.06 4.59
N HIS A 71 18.50 -1.85 4.87
CA HIS A 71 19.60 -2.28 3.98
C HIS A 71 19.67 -3.79 3.75
N VAL A 72 19.28 -4.57 4.76
CA VAL A 72 19.22 -6.05 4.69
C VAL A 72 18.12 -6.57 3.76
N ILE A 73 17.15 -5.74 3.35
CA ILE A 73 16.12 -6.13 2.38
C ILE A 73 16.65 -5.84 0.96
N SER A 74 16.68 -6.87 0.11
CA SER A 74 17.16 -6.79 -1.28
C SER A 74 16.07 -6.39 -2.27
N SER A 75 14.85 -6.83 -1.99
CA SER A 75 13.68 -6.62 -2.85
C SER A 75 12.39 -6.67 -2.04
N ILE A 76 11.38 -5.98 -2.55
CA ILE A 76 10.01 -5.97 -2.03
C ILE A 76 9.03 -6.00 -3.21
N SER A 77 7.99 -6.81 -3.07
CA SER A 77 6.85 -6.91 -3.98
C SER A 77 5.60 -6.47 -3.24
N LEU A 78 4.80 -5.61 -3.89
CA LEU A 78 3.54 -5.11 -3.37
C LEU A 78 2.42 -5.40 -4.37
N ASN A 79 1.28 -5.84 -3.86
CA ASN A 79 -0.01 -5.84 -4.54
C ASN A 79 -0.97 -4.96 -3.74
N MET A 80 -1.59 -4.00 -4.43
CA MET A 80 -2.52 -3.02 -3.87
C MET A 80 -3.77 -2.91 -4.77
N PRO A 81 -4.82 -3.71 -4.52
CA PRO A 81 -6.08 -3.56 -5.23
C PRO A 81 -6.74 -2.23 -4.87
N ASN A 82 -7.34 -1.54 -5.85
CA ASN A 82 -8.09 -0.32 -5.61
C ASN A 82 -9.55 -0.65 -5.32
N LEU A 83 -9.93 -0.67 -4.04
CA LEU A 83 -11.29 -0.94 -3.59
C LEU A 83 -12.15 0.31 -3.81
N HIS A 84 -13.17 0.18 -4.66
CA HIS A 84 -13.97 1.30 -5.11
C HIS A 84 -15.11 1.63 -4.14
N PHE A 85 -15.21 2.91 -3.80
CA PHE A 85 -16.33 3.50 -3.07
C PHE A 85 -16.94 4.58 -3.96
N LEU A 86 -18.06 4.27 -4.60
CA LEU A 86 -18.69 5.13 -5.61
C LEU A 86 -19.69 6.11 -4.98
N PRO A 87 -19.72 7.38 -5.42
CA PRO A 87 -20.73 8.35 -5.01
C PRO A 87 -22.18 7.87 -5.26
N VAL A 88 -23.03 7.85 -4.22
CA VAL A 88 -24.44 7.50 -4.38
C VAL A 88 -25.23 8.68 -4.92
N ASN A 89 -25.85 8.49 -6.08
CA ASN A 89 -26.83 9.42 -6.66
C ASN A 89 -28.11 8.65 -6.95
N LEU A 90 -29.25 9.14 -6.48
CA LEU A 90 -30.57 8.52 -6.72
C LEU A 90 -31.41 9.43 -7.61
N SER A 91 -31.99 8.83 -8.64
CA SER A 91 -32.92 9.47 -9.56
C SER A 91 -34.23 8.69 -9.60
N SER A 92 -35.35 9.40 -9.77
CA SER A 92 -36.66 8.82 -10.07
C SER A 92 -37.20 9.39 -11.38
N LEU A 93 -38.21 8.74 -11.98
CA LEU A 93 -38.86 9.23 -13.20
C LEU A 93 -39.47 10.64 -13.04
N GLN A 94 -39.91 11.01 -11.84
CA GLN A 94 -40.50 12.32 -11.55
C GLN A 94 -39.47 13.35 -11.06
N ASN A 95 -38.38 12.90 -10.45
CA ASN A 95 -37.30 13.76 -9.98
C ASN A 95 -35.93 13.10 -10.26
N PRO A 96 -35.23 13.51 -11.33
CA PRO A 96 -33.93 12.95 -11.68
C PRO A 96 -32.81 13.33 -10.70
N ASN A 97 -33.04 14.29 -9.80
CA ASN A 97 -32.09 14.76 -8.79
C ASN A 97 -32.59 14.49 -7.37
N LEU A 98 -33.26 13.36 -7.15
CA LEU A 98 -33.89 13.04 -5.88
C LEU A 98 -32.88 13.04 -4.72
N VAL A 99 -31.72 12.41 -4.94
CA VAL A 99 -30.57 12.48 -4.04
C VAL A 99 -29.32 12.71 -4.88
N LYS A 100 -28.62 13.79 -4.60
CA LYS A 100 -27.29 14.04 -5.14
C LYS A 100 -26.26 13.76 -4.07
N PHE A 101 -25.15 13.17 -4.49
CA PHE A 101 -23.97 12.99 -3.65
C PHE A 101 -23.46 14.34 -3.14
N ALA A 102 -23.18 14.42 -1.84
CA ALA A 102 -22.67 15.62 -1.18
C ALA A 102 -21.46 15.28 -0.29
N ASP A 103 -20.56 14.42 -0.79
CA ASP A 103 -19.40 13.90 -0.06
C ASP A 103 -19.76 13.08 1.20
N ASP A 104 -20.94 12.47 1.20
CA ASP A 104 -21.58 11.87 2.38
C ASP A 104 -21.79 10.35 2.28
N VAL A 105 -22.42 9.87 1.20
CA VAL A 105 -22.79 8.45 1.04
C VAL A 105 -22.05 7.82 -0.14
N PHE A 106 -21.30 6.76 0.16
CA PHE A 106 -20.57 5.97 -0.82
C PHE A 106 -21.05 4.51 -0.83
N LEU A 107 -21.15 3.94 -2.03
CA LEU A 107 -21.44 2.52 -2.24
C LEU A 107 -20.11 1.75 -2.41
N PRO A 108 -19.76 0.83 -1.48
CA PRO A 108 -18.66 -0.09 -1.72
C PRO A 108 -19.04 -1.08 -2.82
N ILE A 109 -18.12 -1.36 -3.73
CA ILE A 109 -18.26 -2.43 -4.72
C ILE A 109 -17.06 -3.37 -4.66
N ASP A 110 -17.31 -4.67 -4.71
CA ASP A 110 -16.27 -5.70 -4.64
C ASP A 110 -15.61 -5.91 -6.02
N GLU A 111 -16.38 -5.87 -7.10
CA GLU A 111 -15.91 -6.10 -8.47
C GLU A 111 -16.56 -5.14 -9.48
N PRO A 112 -15.84 -4.77 -10.55
CA PRO A 112 -14.41 -5.01 -10.78
C PRO A 112 -13.54 -4.04 -9.96
N HIS A 113 -12.37 -4.50 -9.53
CA HIS A 113 -11.33 -3.64 -8.95
C HIS A 113 -10.05 -3.74 -9.77
N GLY A 114 -9.36 -2.61 -9.95
CA GLY A 114 -8.02 -2.63 -10.52
C GLY A 114 -7.03 -3.20 -9.51
N SER A 115 -6.26 -4.22 -9.88
CA SER A 115 -5.10 -4.67 -9.11
C SER A 115 -3.83 -3.96 -9.61
N ILE A 116 -3.09 -3.31 -8.70
CA ILE A 116 -1.83 -2.64 -9.02
C ILE A 116 -0.71 -3.39 -8.31
N GLU A 117 0.27 -3.86 -9.07
CA GLU A 117 1.40 -4.64 -8.55
C GLU A 117 2.73 -4.06 -9.02
N ALA A 118 3.74 -4.08 -8.16
CA ALA A 118 5.12 -3.87 -8.58
C ALA A 118 6.12 -4.56 -7.65
N SER A 119 7.29 -4.88 -8.21
CA SER A 119 8.45 -5.37 -7.46
C SER A 119 9.62 -4.43 -7.67
N LEU A 120 10.22 -3.96 -6.58
CA LEU A 120 11.44 -3.16 -6.60
C LEU A 120 12.58 -3.97 -6.00
N SER A 121 13.73 -3.93 -6.64
CA SER A 121 14.96 -4.53 -6.13
C SER A 121 16.11 -3.55 -6.18
N ARG A 122 17.12 -3.79 -5.34
CA ARG A 122 18.40 -3.11 -5.46
C ARG A 122 19.13 -3.58 -6.73
N PRO A 123 20.01 -2.75 -7.33
CA PRO A 123 20.77 -3.12 -8.54
C PRO A 123 21.57 -4.43 -8.40
N HIS A 124 22.08 -4.72 -7.21
CA HIS A 124 22.89 -5.92 -6.94
C HIS A 124 22.07 -7.13 -6.48
N SER A 125 20.74 -7.02 -6.42
CA SER A 125 19.87 -8.13 -6.03
C SER A 125 19.66 -9.07 -7.24
N ARG A 126 19.97 -10.35 -7.09
CA ARG A 126 19.62 -11.38 -8.08
C ARG A 126 18.14 -11.67 -7.98
N MET A 127 17.25 -11.05 -8.76
CA MET A 127 15.81 -11.35 -8.70
C MET A 127 15.57 -12.85 -8.83
#